data_AF-A0A9E1XG52-F1
#
_entry.id   AF-A0A9E1XG52-F1
#
_cell.length_a   1.000
_cell.length_b   1.000
_cell.length_c   1.000
_cell.angle_alpha   90.00
_cell.angle_beta   90.00
_cell.angle_gamma   90.00
#
_symmetry.space_group_name_H-M   'P 1'
#
loop_
_entity.id
_entity.type
_entity.pdbx_description
1 polymer ?
#
loop_
_entity_poly.entity_id
_entity_poly.type
_entity_poly.pdbx_seq_one_letter_code
_entity_poly.pdbx_strand_id
1 'polypeptide(L)' 'MSDKFIRHLVSFLGMSVCMLAWWSGYASGKSGWWWTALGVIVIYAVIYKLVEA' A
#
# COMPACT_ATOMS: atom_id res chain seq x y z
N MET A 1 19.33 2.21 -6.22
CA MET A 1 19.25 1.32 -5.03
C MET A 1 19.66 -0.09 -5.44
N SER A 2 20.05 -0.99 -4.52
CA SER A 2 20.25 -2.40 -4.88
C SER A 2 18.89 -3.05 -5.21
N ASP A 3 18.82 -3.84 -6.28
CA ASP A 3 17.64 -4.61 -6.71
C ASP A 3 16.97 -5.37 -5.56
N LYS A 4 17.77 -5.90 -4.63
CA LYS A 4 17.29 -6.58 -3.42
C LYS A 4 16.49 -5.64 -2.51
N PHE A 5 16.96 -4.42 -2.32
CA PHE A 5 16.31 -3.43 -1.46
C PHE A 5 14.96 -2.99 -2.04
N ILE A 6 14.89 -2.71 -3.35
CA ILE A 6 13.62 -2.35 -4.01
C ILE A 6 12.59 -3.49 -3.88
N ARG A 7 13.01 -4.74 -4.08
CA ARG A 7 12.12 -5.91 -3.91
C ARG A 7 11.56 -6.03 -2.50
N HIS A 8 12.38 -5.88 -1.47
CA HIS A 8 11.91 -5.92 -0.08
C HIS A 8 10.97 -4.76 0.25
N LEU A 9 11.26 -3.57 -0.27
CA LEU A 9 10.43 -2.40 -0.05
C LEU A 9 9.06 -2.54 -0.72
N VAL A 10 9.00 -3.02 -1.97
CA VAL A 10 7.74 -3.30 -2.68
C VAL A 10 6.94 -4.38 -1.94
N SER A 11 7.59 -5.42 -1.44
CA SER A 11 6.94 -6.48 -0.66
C SER A 11 6.33 -5.93 0.64
N PHE A 12 7.05 -5.05 1.34
CA PHE A 12 6.59 -4.39 2.56
C PHE A 12 5.41 -3.44 2.29
N LEU A 13 5.47 -2.68 1.19
CA LEU A 13 4.40 -1.81 0.75
C LEU A 13 3.13 -2.59 0.34
N GLY A 14 3.31 -3.76 -0.29
CA GLY A 14 2.19 -4.67 -0.56
C GLY A 14 1.56 -5.24 0.71
N MET A 15 2.36 -5.64 1.69
CA MET A 15 1.85 -6.14 2.98
C MET A 15 1.07 -5.07 3.76
N SER A 16 1.54 -3.82 3.72
CA SER A 16 0.85 -2.70 4.37
C SER A 16 -0.49 -2.36 3.71
N VAL A 17 -0.65 -2.55 2.40
CA VAL A 17 -1.98 -2.51 1.73
C VAL A 17 -2.93 -3.54 2.33
N CYS A 18 -2.49 -4.79 2.50
CA CYS A 18 -3.33 -5.85 3.08
C CYS A 18 -3.75 -5.52 4.52
N MET A 19 -2.83 -4.98 5.33
CA MET A 19 -3.16 -4.50 6.68
C MET A 19 -4.16 -3.35 6.66
N LEU A 20 -3.99 -2.38 5.77
CA LEU A 20 -4.93 -1.26 5.62
C LEU A 20 -6.32 -1.72 5.17
N ALA A 21 -6.40 -2.68 4.25
CA ALA A 21 -7.65 -3.26 3.81
C ALA A 21 -8.36 -4.01 4.95
N TRP A 22 -7.63 -4.81 5.72
CA TRP A 22 -8.17 -5.50 6.89
C TRP A 22 -8.65 -4.50 7.96
N TRP A 23 -7.83 -3.51 8.29
CA TRP A 23 -8.16 -2.49 9.27
C TRP A 23 -9.37 -1.65 8.86
N SER A 24 -9.42 -1.23 7.59
CA SER A 24 -10.57 -0.49 7.06
C SER A 24 -11.84 -1.32 7.08
N GLY A 25 -11.77 -2.60 6.70
CA GLY A 25 -12.90 -3.53 6.80
C GLY A 25 -13.40 -3.70 8.23
N TYR A 26 -12.48 -3.80 9.20
CA TYR A 26 -12.79 -3.95 10.61
C TYR A 26 -13.37 -2.66 11.23
N ALA A 27 -12.72 -1.51 11.00
CA ALA A 27 -13.05 -0.25 11.66
C ALA A 27 -14.20 0.52 10.99
N SER A 28 -14.36 0.41 9.67
CA SER A 28 -15.23 1.31 8.90
C SER A 28 -16.55 0.70 8.44
N GLY A 29 -16.77 -0.59 8.68
CA GLY A 29 -17.98 -1.31 8.25
C GLY A 29 -18.27 -1.10 6.75
N LYS A 30 -19.54 -0.88 6.39
CA LYS A 30 -19.97 -0.73 4.99
C LYS A 30 -19.61 0.63 4.36
N SER A 31 -19.33 1.67 5.15
CA SER A 31 -19.31 3.05 4.66
C SER A 31 -17.92 3.68 4.50
N GLY A 32 -16.86 3.14 5.12
CA GLY A 32 -15.51 3.74 5.04
C GLY A 32 -14.44 2.84 4.41
N TRP A 33 -14.84 1.88 3.59
CA TRP A 33 -13.91 1.08 2.78
C TRP A 33 -13.08 1.93 1.79
N TRP A 34 -13.61 3.10 1.40
CA TRP A 34 -12.99 4.05 0.48
C TRP A 34 -11.62 4.56 0.95
N TRP A 35 -11.36 4.58 2.26
CA TRP A 35 -10.05 4.94 2.81
C TRP A 35 -8.95 3.96 2.39
N THR A 36 -9.30 2.68 2.18
CA THR A 36 -8.38 1.69 1.62
C THR A 36 -8.02 2.03 0.19
N ALA A 37 -8.99 2.42 -0.64
CA ALA A 37 -8.75 2.78 -2.02
C ALA A 37 -7.80 3.98 -2.14
N LEU A 38 -8.00 5.01 -1.30
CA LEU A 38 -7.08 6.14 -1.21
C LEU A 38 -5.68 5.71 -0.77
N GLY A 39 -5.58 4.84 0.25
CA GLY A 39 -4.29 4.30 0.71
C GLY A 39 -3.53 3.53 -0.37
N VAL A 40 -4.24 2.73 -1.18
CA VAL A 40 -3.65 1.97 -2.30
C VAL A 40 -3.12 2.91 -3.38
N ILE A 41 -3.84 3.98 -3.73
CA ILE A 41 -3.38 4.95 -4.73
C ILE A 41 -2.09 5.65 -4.26
N VAL A 42 -2.02 6.03 -2.99
CA VAL A 42 -0.81 6.65 -2.42
C VAL A 42 0.38 5.67 -2.46
N ILE A 43 0.16 4.43 -2.03
CA ILE A 43 1.22 3.40 -2.05
C ILE A 43 1.71 3.12 -3.48
N TYR A 44 0.80 3.08 -4.46
CA TYR A 44 1.16 2.94 -5.87
C TYR A 44 2.04 4.10 -6.34
N ALA A 45 1.68 5.35 -6.04
CA ALA A 45 2.48 6.51 -6.42
C ALA A 45 3.89 6.49 -5.79
N VAL A 46 3.99 6.02 -4.54
CA VAL A 46 5.27 5.83 -3.85
C VAL A 46 6.11 4.75 -4.54
N ILE A 47 5.53 3.59 -4.84
CA ILE A 47 6.24 2.51 -5.56
C ILE A 47 6.71 3.00 -6.93
N TYR A 48 5.84 3.68 -7.68
CA TYR A 48 6.14 4.16 -9.02
C TYR A 48 7.34 5.11 -9.01
N LYS A 49 7.34 6.10 -8.12
CA LYS A 49 8.49 7.02 -7.96
C LYS A 49 9.79 6.32 -7.55
N LEU A 50 9.70 5.23 -6.79
CA LEU A 50 10.89 4.51 -6.31
C LEU A 50 11.44 3.51 -7.32
N VAL A 51 10.61 3.03 -8.25
CA VAL A 51 11.02 2.13 -9.32
C VAL A 51 11.55 2.92 -10.52
N GLU A 52 11.01 4.11 -10.78
CA GLU A 52 11.46 4.98 -11.87
C GLU A 52 12.70 5.83 -11.51
N ALA A 53 13.03 5.98 -10.22
CA ALA A 53 14.20 6.72 -9.73
C ALA A 53 15.50 5.89 -9.66
#